data_AF-V7AUV6-F1
#
_entry.id   AF-V7AUV6-F1
#
_cell.length_a   1.000
_cell.length_b   1.000
_cell.length_c   1.000
_cell.angle_alpha   90.00
_cell.angle_beta   90.00
_cell.angle_gamma   90.00
#
_symmetry.space_group_name_H-M   'P 1'
#
loop_
_entity.id
_entity.type
_entity.pdbx_description
1 polymer ?
#
loop_
_entity_poly.entity_id
_entity_poly.type
_entity_poly.pdbx_seq_one_letter_code
_entity_poly.pdbx_strand_id
1 'polypeptide(L)'
;MASSIPKPPSALNCQSYVGLRPPQRTFNFCLPQAATKSFPSRLFVVRASDSDFEAAVVAGKIPQAPPVPPKPAAPVGTPVVPSLPLHRRPRRNRKSPAMRSAFQETSISPANFVYPLFIHEGEEDTPIGAMPGCYRLGWRHGLVEEVAKARDVGVNSIVLFPKIPDALKSPTGDEAYNENGLVPRTIRLLKDKYPDLIIYTDVALDPYSSDGHDGIVRED
;
A
#
# COMPACT_ATOMS: atom_id res chain seq x y z
N MET A 1 45.11 -17.63 -7.41
CA MET A 1 44.64 -16.89 -6.23
C MET A 1 43.15 -16.64 -6.41
N ALA A 2 42.33 -17.19 -5.51
CA ALA A 2 40.89 -17.30 -5.68
C ALA A 2 40.16 -15.96 -5.52
N SER A 3 39.21 -15.69 -6.41
CA SER A 3 38.32 -14.54 -6.44
C SER A 3 37.26 -14.63 -5.34
N SER A 4 37.16 -13.63 -4.48
CA SER A 4 36.11 -13.50 -3.46
C SER A 4 34.91 -12.73 -4.02
N ILE A 5 33.74 -13.36 -3.96
CA ILE A 5 32.43 -12.78 -4.28
C ILE A 5 31.99 -11.89 -3.10
N PRO A 6 31.49 -10.65 -3.32
CA PRO A 6 30.98 -9.84 -2.22
C PRO A 6 29.63 -10.36 -1.72
N LYS A 7 29.50 -10.48 -0.39
CA LYS A 7 28.25 -10.86 0.31
C LYS A 7 27.15 -9.80 0.10
N PRO A 8 25.87 -10.21 0.02
CA PRO A 8 24.76 -9.26 0.00
C PRO A 8 24.64 -8.52 1.35
N PRO A 9 24.18 -7.26 1.36
CA PRO A 9 24.00 -6.50 2.59
C PRO A 9 22.95 -7.15 3.50
N SER A 10 23.21 -7.08 4.80
CA SER A 10 22.37 -7.55 5.88
C SER A 10 20.95 -7.00 5.79
N ALA A 11 19.97 -7.87 6.01
CA ALA A 11 18.54 -7.55 6.02
C ALA A 11 18.23 -6.30 6.86
N LEU A 12 17.47 -5.38 6.25
CA LEU A 12 16.96 -4.16 6.87
C LEU A 12 16.10 -4.51 8.11
N ASN A 13 16.34 -3.79 9.21
CA ASN A 13 15.58 -3.92 10.44
C ASN A 13 14.22 -3.21 10.29
N CYS A 14 13.18 -3.96 9.96
CA CYS A 14 11.82 -3.45 9.72
C CYS A 14 11.04 -3.05 11.00
N GLN A 15 11.70 -2.77 12.12
CA GLN A 15 11.03 -2.49 13.40
C GLN A 15 10.51 -1.05 13.55
N SER A 16 10.85 -0.11 12.66
CA SER A 16 10.49 1.31 12.83
C SER A 16 9.34 1.83 11.95
N TYR A 17 8.71 1.00 11.11
CA TYR A 17 7.59 1.45 10.26
C TYR A 17 6.25 0.91 10.76
N VAL A 18 5.44 1.80 11.34
CA VAL A 18 4.10 1.46 11.86
C VAL A 18 3.10 1.51 10.70
N GLY A 19 2.86 0.34 10.12
CA GLY A 19 1.82 0.14 9.11
C GLY A 19 2.41 -0.38 7.81
N LEU A 20 1.87 -1.50 7.33
CA LEU A 20 2.33 -2.31 6.18
C LEU A 20 3.42 -3.35 6.55
N ARG A 21 3.00 -4.47 7.14
CA ARG A 21 3.77 -5.71 7.02
C ARG A 21 3.62 -6.24 5.59
N PRO A 22 4.72 -6.54 4.86
CA PRO A 22 4.61 -7.27 3.60
C PRO A 22 4.16 -8.72 3.86
N PRO A 23 3.38 -9.35 2.97
CA PRO A 23 3.10 -10.77 3.05
C PRO A 23 4.35 -11.55 2.63
N GLN A 24 5.18 -11.97 3.59
CA GLN A 24 6.21 -12.97 3.31
C GLN A 24 5.54 -14.33 3.09
N ARG A 25 5.30 -14.68 1.82
CA ARG A 25 5.00 -16.05 1.39
C ARG A 25 6.32 -16.80 1.17
N THR A 26 6.83 -17.42 2.23
CA THR A 26 7.72 -18.59 2.12
C THR A 26 6.95 -19.79 2.62
N PHE A 27 6.51 -20.65 1.69
CA PHE A 27 5.95 -21.95 2.03
C PHE A 27 7.08 -22.88 2.46
N ASN A 28 7.37 -22.94 3.75
CA ASN A 28 8.08 -24.07 4.34
C ASN A 28 7.03 -25.01 4.95
N PHE A 29 6.85 -26.16 4.29
CA PHE A 29 6.07 -27.28 4.82
C PHE A 29 6.85 -27.89 5.99
N CYS A 30 6.47 -27.55 7.22
CA CYS A 30 6.87 -28.30 8.41
C CYS A 30 5.64 -29.09 8.88
N LEU A 31 5.69 -30.41 8.73
CA LEU A 31 4.69 -31.35 9.22
C LEU A 31 4.65 -31.31 10.75
N PRO A 32 3.52 -30.99 11.40
CA PRO A 32 3.34 -31.33 12.80
C PRO A 32 2.98 -32.82 12.90
N GLN A 33 3.74 -33.58 13.71
CA GLN A 33 3.32 -34.89 14.17
C GLN A 33 2.03 -34.74 14.98
N ALA A 34 0.90 -35.10 14.38
CA ALA A 34 -0.39 -35.17 15.06
C ALA A 34 -0.54 -36.55 15.70
N ALA A 35 -0.68 -36.56 17.02
CA ALA A 35 -1.10 -37.73 17.78
C ALA A 35 -2.46 -38.25 17.24
N THR A 36 -2.47 -39.52 16.86
CA THR A 36 -3.63 -40.25 16.33
C THR A 36 -4.66 -40.46 17.43
N LYS A 37 -5.66 -39.57 17.50
CA LYS A 37 -6.95 -39.92 18.13
C LYS A 37 -7.83 -40.53 17.05
N SER A 38 -8.11 -41.83 17.19
CA SER A 38 -9.01 -42.57 16.31
C SER A 38 -10.43 -42.01 16.43
N PHE A 39 -10.84 -41.23 15.44
CA PHE A 39 -12.24 -40.95 15.20
C PHE A 39 -12.83 -42.11 14.40
N PRO A 40 -14.00 -42.66 14.77
CA PRO A 40 -14.64 -43.68 13.97
C PRO A 40 -15.06 -43.04 12.64
N SER A 41 -14.38 -43.45 11.58
CA SER A 41 -14.72 -43.13 10.20
C SER A 41 -16.11 -43.69 9.89
N ARG A 42 -17.15 -42.86 9.91
CA ARG A 42 -18.29 -43.10 9.03
C ARG A 42 -17.81 -42.82 7.61
N LEU A 43 -17.23 -43.85 7.03
CA LEU A 43 -16.74 -43.94 5.67
C LEU A 43 -17.94 -43.74 4.73
N PHE A 44 -18.09 -42.55 4.14
CA PHE A 44 -18.88 -42.43 2.92
C PHE A 44 -18.05 -43.04 1.80
N VAL A 45 -18.31 -44.31 1.50
CA VAL A 45 -17.77 -44.98 0.32
C VAL A 45 -18.48 -44.40 -0.89
N VAL A 46 -17.87 -43.45 -1.59
CA VAL A 46 -18.26 -43.11 -2.96
C VAL A 46 -17.56 -44.11 -3.87
N ARG A 47 -18.27 -45.18 -4.23
CA ARG A 47 -17.85 -46.16 -5.24
C ARG A 47 -18.68 -45.94 -6.51
N ALA A 48 -18.27 -44.99 -7.32
CA ALA A 48 -18.53 -44.93 -8.75
C ALA A 48 -17.44 -44.05 -9.34
N SER A 49 -16.85 -44.46 -10.46
CA SER A 49 -16.02 -43.56 -11.25
C SER A 49 -16.92 -42.46 -11.83
N ASP A 50 -16.42 -41.22 -11.99
CA ASP A 50 -17.24 -40.10 -12.49
C ASP A 50 -17.95 -40.44 -13.82
N SER A 51 -17.32 -41.28 -14.66
CA SER A 51 -17.92 -41.80 -15.90
C SER A 51 -19.15 -42.69 -15.69
N ASP A 52 -19.16 -43.52 -14.65
CA ASP A 52 -20.30 -44.39 -14.33
C ASP A 52 -21.49 -43.58 -13.78
N PHE A 53 -21.18 -42.49 -13.06
CA PHE A 53 -22.19 -41.57 -12.53
C PHE A 53 -22.83 -40.75 -13.65
N GLU A 54 -22.04 -40.19 -14.58
CA GLU A 54 -22.54 -39.51 -15.77
C GLU A 54 -23.42 -40.43 -16.63
N ALA A 55 -22.96 -41.68 -16.87
CA ALA A 55 -23.76 -42.67 -17.60
C ALA A 55 -25.09 -43.02 -16.88
N ALA A 56 -25.09 -43.09 -15.54
CA ALA A 56 -26.29 -43.34 -14.75
C ALA A 56 -27.27 -42.15 -14.75
N VAL A 57 -26.76 -40.92 -14.71
CA VAL A 57 -27.56 -39.69 -14.81
C VAL A 57 -28.22 -39.58 -16.19
N VAL A 58 -27.46 -39.86 -17.26
CA VAL A 58 -27.99 -39.90 -18.65
C VAL A 58 -29.06 -41.00 -18.80
N ALA A 59 -28.90 -42.12 -18.12
CA ALA A 59 -29.89 -43.21 -18.08
C ALA A 59 -31.09 -42.95 -17.13
N GLY A 60 -31.20 -41.73 -16.56
CA GLY A 60 -32.30 -41.35 -15.65
C GLY A 60 -32.23 -42.00 -14.25
N LYS A 61 -31.14 -42.67 -13.92
CA LYS A 61 -30.91 -43.34 -12.62
C LYS A 61 -30.17 -42.41 -11.66
N ILE A 62 -30.80 -41.32 -11.27
CA ILE A 62 -30.26 -40.40 -10.26
C ILE A 62 -30.48 -41.03 -8.87
N PRO A 63 -29.42 -41.37 -8.11
CA PRO A 63 -29.59 -41.90 -6.77
C PRO A 63 -30.26 -40.86 -5.86
N GLN A 64 -31.21 -41.28 -5.04
CA GLN A 64 -31.80 -40.40 -4.04
C GLN A 64 -30.71 -39.91 -3.08
N ALA A 65 -30.70 -38.60 -2.84
CA ALA A 65 -29.79 -37.99 -1.88
C ALA A 65 -29.98 -38.67 -0.51
N PRO A 66 -28.90 -39.02 0.20
CA PRO A 66 -29.01 -39.60 1.53
C PRO A 66 -29.78 -38.64 2.46
N PRO A 67 -30.56 -39.17 3.41
CA PRO A 67 -31.32 -38.36 4.34
C PRO A 67 -30.39 -37.44 5.13
N VAL A 68 -30.74 -36.15 5.19
CA VAL A 68 -29.95 -35.16 5.93
C VAL A 68 -29.96 -35.54 7.41
N PRO A 69 -28.80 -35.65 8.08
CA PRO A 69 -28.76 -35.97 9.49
C PRO A 69 -29.51 -34.90 10.31
N PRO A 70 -30.18 -35.28 11.41
CA PRO A 70 -30.90 -34.34 12.25
C PRO A 70 -29.93 -33.31 12.86
N LYS A 71 -30.34 -32.04 12.85
CA LYS A 71 -29.57 -30.96 13.46
C LYS A 71 -29.48 -31.21 14.98
N PRO A 72 -28.29 -31.15 15.60
CA PRO A 72 -28.14 -31.32 17.05
C PRO A 72 -29.03 -30.35 17.83
N ALA A 73 -29.63 -30.84 18.93
CA ALA A 73 -30.40 -30.00 19.84
C ALA A 73 -29.49 -28.94 20.49
N ALA A 74 -30.02 -27.73 20.69
CA ALA A 74 -29.31 -26.68 21.42
C ALA A 74 -29.20 -27.04 22.92
N PRO A 75 -28.14 -26.61 23.62
CA PRO A 75 -28.01 -26.81 25.06
C PRO A 75 -29.19 -26.23 25.86
N VAL A 76 -29.53 -26.86 26.97
CA VAL A 76 -30.56 -26.39 27.91
C VAL A 76 -30.19 -25.00 28.43
N GLY A 77 -31.15 -24.07 28.45
CA GLY A 77 -30.92 -22.67 28.86
C GLY A 77 -30.47 -21.73 27.75
N THR A 78 -30.30 -22.22 26.51
CA THR A 78 -30.02 -21.35 25.37
C THR A 78 -31.22 -20.42 25.11
N PRO A 79 -31.07 -19.10 25.15
CA PRO A 79 -32.16 -18.18 24.86
C PRO A 79 -32.64 -18.35 23.41
N VAL A 80 -33.94 -18.51 23.22
CA VAL A 80 -34.54 -18.56 21.88
C VAL A 80 -34.53 -17.15 21.30
N VAL A 81 -33.63 -16.90 20.36
CA VAL A 81 -33.56 -15.61 19.66
C VAL A 81 -34.51 -15.67 18.44
N PRO A 82 -35.62 -14.92 18.42
CA PRO A 82 -36.52 -14.89 17.28
C PRO A 82 -35.81 -14.31 16.06
N SER A 83 -35.94 -14.98 14.92
CA SER A 83 -35.40 -14.45 13.67
C SER A 83 -36.26 -13.28 13.20
N LEU A 84 -35.68 -12.07 13.14
CA LEU A 84 -36.35 -10.92 12.55
C LEU A 84 -36.57 -11.13 11.03
N PRO A 85 -37.75 -10.87 10.45
CA PRO A 85 -38.04 -11.09 9.02
C PRO A 85 -37.46 -9.97 8.13
N LEU A 86 -36.14 -9.76 8.18
CA LEU A 86 -35.45 -8.74 7.40
C LEU A 86 -35.01 -9.31 6.04
N HIS A 87 -35.52 -8.73 4.95
CA HIS A 87 -35.12 -9.06 3.57
C HIS A 87 -33.69 -8.60 3.25
N ARG A 88 -33.26 -7.45 3.81
CA ARG A 88 -31.90 -6.91 3.64
C ARG A 88 -31.07 -7.17 4.88
N ARG A 89 -29.90 -7.78 4.69
CA ARG A 89 -28.95 -8.05 5.78
C ARG A 89 -27.52 -7.68 5.36
N PRO A 90 -27.15 -6.39 5.40
CA PRO A 90 -25.83 -5.91 4.96
C PRO A 90 -24.66 -6.58 5.68
N ARG A 91 -24.86 -7.06 6.91
CA ARG A 91 -23.87 -7.85 7.67
C ARG A 91 -23.43 -9.12 6.94
N ARG A 92 -24.25 -9.67 6.01
CA ARG A 92 -23.87 -10.85 5.20
C ARG A 92 -22.61 -10.56 4.37
N ASN A 93 -22.50 -9.39 3.75
CA ASN A 93 -21.33 -8.99 2.95
C ASN A 93 -20.07 -8.72 3.79
N ARG A 94 -20.20 -8.72 5.13
CA ARG A 94 -19.09 -8.46 6.06
C ARG A 94 -18.62 -9.70 6.83
N LYS A 95 -19.23 -10.87 6.56
CA LYS A 95 -19.00 -12.12 7.32
C LYS A 95 -17.57 -12.64 7.28
N SER A 96 -16.86 -12.47 6.18
CA SER A 96 -15.49 -12.95 6.02
C SER A 96 -14.62 -11.92 5.30
N PRO A 97 -13.29 -11.98 5.45
CA PRO A 97 -12.37 -11.17 4.66
C PRO A 97 -12.58 -11.34 3.15
N ALA A 98 -12.82 -12.57 2.68
CA ALA A 98 -13.10 -12.87 1.27
C ALA A 98 -14.37 -12.16 0.78
N MET A 99 -15.45 -12.15 1.57
CA MET A 99 -16.67 -11.42 1.21
C MET A 99 -16.44 -9.92 1.17
N ARG A 100 -15.72 -9.35 2.14
CA ARG A 100 -15.44 -7.90 2.12
C ARG A 100 -14.59 -7.50 0.92
N SER A 101 -13.62 -8.33 0.54
CA SER A 101 -12.79 -8.12 -0.65
C SER A 101 -13.60 -8.19 -1.95
N ALA A 102 -14.49 -9.19 -2.11
CA ALA A 102 -15.31 -9.35 -3.31
C ALA A 102 -16.30 -8.19 -3.56
N PHE A 103 -16.68 -7.46 -2.51
CA PHE A 103 -17.59 -6.32 -2.58
C PHE A 103 -16.90 -4.98 -2.25
N GLN A 104 -15.57 -4.92 -2.34
CA GLN A 104 -14.82 -3.68 -2.10
C GLN A 104 -15.01 -2.72 -3.29
N GLU A 105 -15.44 -1.50 -3.01
CA GLU A 105 -15.75 -0.49 -4.03
C GLU A 105 -14.52 0.38 -4.38
N THR A 106 -13.64 0.62 -3.42
CA THR A 106 -12.45 1.48 -3.59
C THR A 106 -11.19 0.69 -3.30
N SER A 107 -10.25 0.69 -4.23
CA SER A 107 -8.88 0.19 -4.03
C SER A 107 -7.90 1.34 -4.14
N ILE A 108 -6.93 1.41 -3.22
CA ILE A 108 -5.82 2.35 -3.27
C ILE A 108 -4.55 1.55 -3.53
N SER A 109 -3.72 2.05 -4.44
CA SER A 109 -2.41 1.51 -4.79
C SER A 109 -1.34 2.61 -4.65
N PRO A 110 -0.05 2.25 -4.55
CA PRO A 110 1.03 3.24 -4.52
C PRO A 110 0.98 4.26 -5.66
N ALA A 111 0.51 3.85 -6.84
CA ALA A 111 0.38 4.71 -8.02
C ALA A 111 -0.66 5.84 -7.84
N ASN A 112 -1.52 5.78 -6.82
CA ASN A 112 -2.51 6.81 -6.52
C ASN A 112 -1.96 7.93 -5.62
N PHE A 113 -0.74 7.79 -5.08
CA PHE A 113 -0.17 8.78 -4.18
C PHE A 113 0.73 9.76 -4.91
N VAL A 114 0.69 11.02 -4.46
CA VAL A 114 1.67 12.06 -4.79
C VAL A 114 2.49 12.31 -3.54
N TYR A 115 3.82 12.23 -3.66
CA TYR A 115 4.73 12.36 -2.53
C TYR A 115 5.31 13.79 -2.44
N PRO A 116 4.92 14.60 -1.44
CA PRO A 116 5.47 15.92 -1.24
C PRO A 116 6.89 15.88 -0.67
N LEU A 117 7.80 16.61 -1.30
CA LEU A 117 9.22 16.67 -0.96
C LEU A 117 9.67 18.12 -0.81
N PHE A 118 10.40 18.39 0.28
CA PHE A 118 10.99 19.70 0.55
C PHE A 118 12.43 19.71 0.09
N ILE A 119 12.82 20.74 -0.66
CA ILE A 119 14.17 20.83 -1.25
C ILE A 119 14.86 22.13 -0.86
N HIS A 120 16.18 22.12 -0.78
CA HIS A 120 17.00 23.32 -0.60
C HIS A 120 18.35 23.19 -1.31
N GLU A 121 19.10 24.30 -1.39
CA GLU A 121 20.42 24.38 -2.04
C GLU A 121 21.57 23.71 -1.28
N GLY A 122 21.36 23.33 -0.01
CA GLY A 122 22.41 22.74 0.81
C GLY A 122 22.75 21.32 0.39
N GLU A 123 23.95 20.86 0.77
CA GLU A 123 24.39 19.49 0.50
C GLU A 123 23.82 18.48 1.52
N GLU A 124 23.62 18.92 2.77
CA GLU A 124 23.16 18.09 3.87
C GLU A 124 21.64 18.19 4.08
N ASP A 125 21.00 17.04 4.31
CA ASP A 125 19.58 16.96 4.62
C ASP A 125 19.30 17.49 6.04
N THR A 126 18.33 18.42 6.15
CA THR A 126 17.99 19.07 7.43
C THR A 126 16.63 18.61 7.93
N PRO A 127 16.49 18.09 9.17
CA PRO A 127 15.21 17.66 9.70
C PRO A 127 14.24 18.84 9.90
N ILE A 128 12.96 18.62 9.65
CA ILE A 128 11.90 19.61 9.90
C ILE A 128 11.28 19.32 11.26
N GLY A 129 11.61 20.13 12.27
CA GLY A 129 11.18 19.87 13.66
C GLY A 129 9.66 19.73 13.85
N ALA A 130 8.86 20.49 13.09
CA ALA A 130 7.40 20.43 13.15
C ALA A 130 6.81 19.20 12.42
N MET A 131 7.60 18.52 11.58
CA MET A 131 7.18 17.36 10.79
C MET A 131 8.14 16.19 11.03
N PRO A 132 7.99 15.45 12.15
CA PRO A 132 8.87 14.34 12.47
C PRO A 132 8.95 13.31 11.33
N GLY A 133 10.18 12.94 10.93
CA GLY A 133 10.44 12.05 9.81
C GLY A 133 10.50 12.74 8.44
N CYS A 134 10.21 14.04 8.36
CA CYS A 134 10.38 14.84 7.15
C CYS A 134 11.67 15.67 7.23
N TYR A 135 12.31 15.80 6.07
CA TYR A 135 13.57 16.51 5.90
C TYR A 135 13.44 17.51 4.76
N ARG A 136 14.18 18.62 4.87
CA ARG A 136 14.56 19.44 3.73
C ARG A 136 15.75 18.75 3.10
N LEU A 137 15.59 18.31 1.86
CA LEU A 137 16.56 17.49 1.16
C LEU A 137 17.47 18.35 0.31
N GLY A 138 18.75 18.01 0.30
CA GLY A 138 19.69 18.56 -0.67
C GLY A 138 19.31 18.09 -2.08
N TRP A 139 19.05 19.03 -2.99
CA TRP A 139 18.43 18.71 -4.28
C TRP A 139 19.28 17.79 -5.20
N ARG A 140 20.61 17.77 -5.01
CA ARG A 140 21.54 16.95 -5.79
C ARG A 140 21.71 15.51 -5.27
N HIS A 141 21.52 15.31 -3.97
CA HIS A 141 21.88 14.06 -3.29
C HIS A 141 20.67 13.44 -2.58
N GLY A 142 20.29 13.96 -1.41
CA GLY A 142 19.21 13.41 -0.59
C GLY A 142 17.90 13.27 -1.34
N LEU A 143 17.55 14.26 -2.17
CA LEU A 143 16.36 14.19 -3.01
C LEU A 143 16.37 13.01 -3.98
N VAL A 144 17.49 12.77 -4.64
CA VAL A 144 17.62 11.76 -5.69
C VAL A 144 17.52 10.34 -5.08
N GLU A 145 18.07 10.17 -3.89
CA GLU A 145 17.94 8.94 -3.11
C GLU A 145 16.50 8.71 -2.62
N GLU A 146 15.86 9.76 -2.11
CA GLU A 146 14.49 9.65 -1.59
C GLU A 146 13.47 9.36 -2.70
N VAL A 147 13.65 9.97 -3.88
CA VAL A 147 12.86 9.64 -5.07
C VAL A 147 13.08 8.18 -5.49
N ALA A 148 14.31 7.65 -5.42
CA ALA A 148 14.56 6.24 -5.72
C ALA A 148 13.78 5.31 -4.79
N LYS A 149 13.82 5.57 -3.47
CA LYS A 149 13.08 4.79 -2.46
C LYS A 149 11.56 4.86 -2.69
N ALA A 150 11.03 6.04 -3.04
CA ALA A 150 9.61 6.21 -3.34
C ALA A 150 9.19 5.38 -4.57
N ARG A 151 10.04 5.34 -5.60
CA ARG A 151 9.80 4.53 -6.79
C ARG A 151 9.86 3.03 -6.50
N ASP A 152 10.77 2.58 -5.63
CA ASP A 152 10.89 1.17 -5.22
C ASP A 152 9.60 0.63 -4.59
N VAL A 153 8.82 1.49 -3.91
CA VAL A 153 7.52 1.12 -3.33
C VAL A 153 6.33 1.39 -4.26
N GLY A 154 6.58 1.86 -5.49
CA GLY A 154 5.57 2.08 -6.54
C GLY A 154 4.97 3.49 -6.59
N VAL A 155 5.53 4.46 -5.86
CA VAL A 155 5.11 5.87 -5.92
C VAL A 155 5.94 6.60 -6.97
N ASN A 156 5.33 6.89 -8.13
CA ASN A 156 5.99 7.54 -9.26
C ASN A 156 5.56 9.00 -9.48
N SER A 157 4.86 9.60 -8.52
CA SER A 157 4.39 10.99 -8.56
C SER A 157 4.93 11.76 -7.37
N ILE A 158 5.57 12.91 -7.60
CA ILE A 158 6.11 13.78 -6.55
C ILE A 158 5.65 15.22 -6.72
N VAL A 159 5.63 16.00 -5.63
CA VAL A 159 5.47 17.46 -5.67
C VAL A 159 6.62 18.12 -4.92
N LEU A 160 7.20 19.16 -5.50
CA LEU A 160 8.39 19.84 -4.99
C LEU A 160 8.02 21.14 -4.28
N PHE A 161 8.52 21.33 -3.05
CA PHE A 161 8.40 22.56 -2.28
C PHE A 161 9.80 23.13 -1.97
N PRO A 162 10.18 24.28 -2.55
CA PRO A 162 11.50 24.85 -2.34
C PRO A 162 11.59 25.66 -1.04
N LYS A 163 12.70 25.48 -0.32
CA LYS A 163 13.17 26.44 0.69
C LYS A 163 14.24 27.32 0.06
N ILE A 164 13.81 28.46 -0.47
CA ILE A 164 14.68 29.44 -1.11
C ILE A 164 15.53 30.17 -0.04
N PRO A 165 16.83 30.41 -0.30
CA PRO A 165 17.67 31.25 0.55
C PRO A 165 17.06 32.63 0.75
N ASP A 166 17.04 33.14 1.99
CA ASP A 166 16.33 34.39 2.28
C ASP A 166 16.94 35.61 1.54
N ALA A 167 18.21 35.54 1.14
CA ALA A 167 18.87 36.57 0.32
C ALA A 167 18.35 36.66 -1.13
N LEU A 168 17.61 35.66 -1.61
CA LEU A 168 17.00 35.64 -2.94
C LEU A 168 15.51 36.01 -2.91
N LYS A 169 14.96 36.29 -1.72
CA LYS A 169 13.56 36.69 -1.60
C LYS A 169 13.38 38.17 -1.91
N SER A 170 12.34 38.50 -2.67
CA SER A 170 11.96 39.87 -2.98
C SER A 170 10.45 40.06 -2.83
N PRO A 171 9.96 41.29 -2.60
CA PRO A 171 8.51 41.56 -2.51
C PRO A 171 7.73 41.15 -3.78
N THR A 172 8.39 41.14 -4.93
CA THR A 172 7.84 40.74 -6.23
C THR A 172 8.01 39.25 -6.54
N GLY A 173 8.83 38.52 -5.76
CA GLY A 173 9.07 37.09 -5.94
C GLY A 173 9.87 36.75 -7.21
N ASP A 174 10.85 37.57 -7.58
CA ASP A 174 11.55 37.48 -8.89
C ASP A 174 12.23 36.12 -9.13
N GLU A 175 12.66 35.45 -8.06
CA GLU A 175 13.31 34.13 -8.13
C GLU A 175 12.33 33.01 -8.58
N ALA A 176 11.01 33.24 -8.51
CA ALA A 176 9.98 32.25 -8.88
C ALA A 176 10.04 31.87 -10.37
N TYR A 177 10.44 32.80 -11.24
CA TYR A 177 10.55 32.58 -12.69
C TYR A 177 12.00 32.50 -13.19
N ASN A 178 12.99 32.40 -12.29
CA ASN A 178 14.38 32.23 -12.67
C ASN A 178 14.59 30.88 -13.37
N GLU A 179 14.98 30.89 -14.65
CA GLU A 179 15.24 29.67 -15.42
C GLU A 179 16.33 28.77 -14.83
N ASN A 180 17.23 29.37 -14.06
CA ASN A 180 18.30 28.71 -13.33
C ASN A 180 17.97 28.55 -11.85
N GLY A 181 16.73 28.79 -11.40
CA GLY A 181 16.34 28.63 -10.01
C GLY A 181 16.37 27.19 -9.52
N LEU A 182 16.19 27.01 -8.21
CA LEU A 182 16.24 25.71 -7.54
C LEU A 182 15.27 24.69 -8.16
N VAL A 183 14.00 25.07 -8.35
CA VAL A 183 12.96 24.17 -8.88
C VAL A 183 13.24 23.75 -10.32
N PRO A 184 13.49 24.65 -11.30
CA PRO A 184 13.83 24.26 -12.67
C PRO A 184 15.07 23.35 -12.77
N ARG A 185 16.14 23.63 -12.02
CA ARG A 185 17.34 22.77 -12.01
C ARG A 185 17.05 21.38 -11.45
N THR A 186 16.25 21.31 -10.39
CA THR A 186 15.83 20.06 -9.77
C THR A 186 15.00 19.22 -10.74
N ILE A 187 14.07 19.83 -11.47
CA ILE A 187 13.25 19.14 -12.47
C ILE A 187 14.11 18.54 -13.57
N ARG A 188 15.07 19.30 -14.13
CA ARG A 188 15.99 18.81 -15.17
C ARG A 188 16.78 17.59 -14.66
N LEU A 189 17.38 17.70 -13.48
CA LEU A 189 18.12 16.60 -12.85
C LEU A 189 17.27 15.33 -12.69
N LEU A 190 16.04 15.47 -12.17
CA LEU A 190 15.15 14.33 -11.96
C LEU A 190 14.64 13.73 -13.27
N LYS A 191 14.37 14.55 -14.29
CA LYS A 191 13.94 14.09 -15.60
C LYS A 191 15.05 13.40 -16.39
N ASP A 192 16.29 13.83 -16.24
CA ASP A 192 17.45 13.16 -16.83
C ASP A 192 17.62 11.75 -16.25
N LYS A 193 17.40 11.59 -14.94
CA LYS A 193 17.54 10.30 -14.25
C LYS A 193 16.31 9.40 -14.36
N TYR A 194 15.13 9.99 -14.30
CA TYR A 194 13.83 9.31 -14.25
C TYR A 194 12.84 9.97 -15.22
N PRO A 195 12.95 9.72 -16.55
CA PRO A 195 12.11 10.38 -17.55
C PRO A 195 10.60 10.19 -17.33
N ASP A 196 10.22 9.03 -16.80
CA ASP A 196 8.85 8.59 -16.52
C ASP A 196 8.28 9.08 -15.19
N LEU A 197 9.08 9.75 -14.34
CA LEU A 197 8.61 10.32 -13.08
C LEU A 197 7.63 11.47 -13.32
N ILE A 198 6.47 11.44 -12.66
CA ILE A 198 5.50 12.54 -12.69
C ILE A 198 5.92 13.56 -11.64
N ILE A 199 6.14 14.81 -12.07
CA ILE A 199 6.57 15.91 -11.21
C ILE A 199 5.50 16.99 -11.25
N TYR A 200 4.92 17.29 -10.10
CA TYR A 200 4.07 18.44 -9.86
C TYR A 200 4.92 19.58 -9.29
N THR A 201 4.64 20.80 -9.73
CA THR A 201 5.28 22.01 -9.24
C THR A 201 4.26 22.91 -8.60
N ASP A 202 4.64 23.52 -7.49
CA ASP A 202 3.85 24.57 -6.88
C ASP A 202 3.99 25.89 -7.65
N VAL A 203 2.89 26.62 -7.82
CA VAL A 203 2.82 27.89 -8.53
C VAL A 203 2.24 28.93 -7.58
N ALA A 204 3.10 29.47 -6.74
CA ALA A 204 2.81 30.49 -5.74
C ALA A 204 4.08 31.31 -5.43
N LEU A 205 3.92 32.53 -4.91
CA LEU A 205 5.05 33.41 -4.60
C LEU A 205 5.55 33.31 -3.15
N ASP A 206 4.85 32.63 -2.25
CA ASP A 206 5.19 32.58 -0.82
C ASP A 206 6.61 32.05 -0.51
N PRO A 207 7.22 31.11 -1.27
CA PRO A 207 8.59 30.68 -1.01
C PRO A 207 9.62 31.74 -1.41
N TYR A 208 9.22 32.67 -2.30
CA TYR A 208 10.05 33.68 -2.95
C TYR A 208 9.79 35.10 -2.42
N SER A 209 8.65 35.32 -1.77
CA SER A 209 8.25 36.59 -1.18
C SER A 209 9.03 36.87 0.10
N SER A 210 9.51 38.10 0.26
CA SER A 210 10.08 38.57 1.52
C SER A 210 9.03 38.65 2.63
N ASP A 211 7.77 38.84 2.26
CA ASP A 211 6.64 39.04 3.18
C ASP A 211 5.91 37.71 3.47
N GLY A 212 6.18 36.68 2.67
CA GLY A 212 5.60 35.34 2.83
C GLY A 212 4.16 35.20 2.35
N HIS A 213 3.67 36.15 1.53
CA HIS A 213 2.38 36.07 0.87
C HIS A 213 2.48 35.39 -0.51
N ASP A 214 1.44 34.65 -0.89
CA ASP A 214 1.34 33.94 -2.19
C ASP A 214 1.33 34.88 -3.41
N GLY A 215 1.11 36.18 -3.20
CA GLY A 215 1.03 37.22 -4.22
C GLY A 215 1.77 38.50 -3.80
N ILE A 216 1.88 39.43 -4.75
CA ILE A 216 2.51 40.75 -4.51
C ILE A 216 1.64 41.57 -3.56
N VAL A 217 2.26 42.07 -2.49
CA VAL A 217 1.61 42.89 -1.46
C VAL A 217 1.59 44.36 -1.88
N ARG A 218 0.46 45.04 -1.66
CA ARG A 218 0.32 46.49 -1.83
C ARG A 218 0.36 47.19 -0.46
N GLU A 219 0.71 48.47 -0.44
CA GLU A 219 0.86 49.27 0.79
C GLU A 219 -0.48 49.85 1.33
N ASP A 220 -1.64 49.29 0.97
CA ASP A 220 -2.97 49.87 1.21
C ASP A 220 -3.47 49.80 2.66
#